data_AF-A0A2N1W4R1-F1
#
_entry.id   AF-A0A2N1W4R1-F1
#
_cell.length_a   1.000
_cell.length_b   1.000
_cell.length_c   1.000
_cell.angle_alpha   90.00
_cell.angle_beta   90.00
_cell.angle_gamma   90.00
#
_symmetry.space_group_name_H-M   'P 1'
#
loop_
_entity.id
_entity.type
_entity.pdbx_description
1 polymer ?
#
loop_
_entity_poly.entity_id
_entity_poly.type
_entity_poly.pdbx_seq_one_letter_code
_entity_poly.pdbx_strand_id
1 'polypeptide(L)'
;MENSNGLSLFEKPKSILFTLWIFLMMNYLYCDVLGLFDPVILKGIVSGDGAVQMDSGKLMAAAVLMEIPIVMILLSRLLSYGANRWANISAALLMTLVQIGSLFVGSGPSNYYIFFSVIEISCCIFIAWYAWTHNKKEQWI
;
A
#
# COMPACT_ATOMS: atom_id res chain seq x y z
N MET A 1 27.95 19.82 16.92
CA MET A 1 27.64 19.66 15.48
C MET A 1 27.19 18.22 15.31
N GLU A 2 25.92 17.96 15.61
CA GLU A 2 25.43 16.60 15.76
C GLU A 2 24.09 16.47 15.05
N ASN A 3 23.98 15.38 14.28
CA ASN A 3 22.79 14.80 13.69
C ASN A 3 22.32 15.29 12.30
N SER A 4 23.16 15.07 11.28
CA SER A 4 22.75 15.06 9.85
C SER A 4 22.49 13.65 9.29
N ASN A 5 22.65 12.59 10.10
CA ASN A 5 22.57 11.21 9.62
C ASN A 5 21.14 10.71 9.35
N GLY A 6 20.12 11.35 9.93
CA GLY A 6 18.72 11.00 9.67
C GLY A 6 18.24 11.44 8.28
N LEU A 7 18.76 12.56 7.77
CA LEU A 7 18.37 13.12 6.48
C LEU A 7 19.13 12.49 5.30
N SER A 8 20.36 12.01 5.50
CA SER A 8 21.15 11.34 4.45
C SER A 8 20.53 10.01 3.99
N LEU A 9 19.79 9.32 4.86
CA LEU A 9 18.99 8.15 4.50
C LEU A 9 17.90 8.49 3.48
N PHE A 10 17.38 9.72 3.44
CA PHE A 10 16.35 10.16 2.51
C PHE A 10 16.90 10.89 1.28
N GLU A 11 18.21 11.04 1.13
CA GLU A 11 18.80 11.72 -0.03
C GLU A 11 18.63 10.92 -1.34
N LYS A 12 18.49 9.59 -1.25
CA LYS A 12 18.37 8.73 -2.43
C LYS A 12 16.90 8.40 -2.74
N PRO A 13 16.44 8.59 -3.99
CA PRO A 13 15.06 8.30 -4.39
C PRO A 13 14.60 6.87 -4.07
N LYS A 14 15.52 5.88 -4.14
CA LYS A 14 15.26 4.48 -3.75
C LYS A 14 14.84 4.34 -2.29
N SER A 15 15.44 5.13 -1.40
CA SER A 15 15.20 5.03 0.04
C SER A 15 13.86 5.66 0.44
N ILE A 16 13.50 6.77 -0.21
CA ILE A 16 12.17 7.38 -0.05
C ILE A 16 11.09 6.42 -0.55
N LEU A 17 11.22 5.85 -1.75
CA LEU A 17 10.27 4.86 -2.26
C LEU A 17 10.15 3.64 -1.34
N PHE A 18 11.28 3.08 -0.89
CA PHE A 18 11.30 2.00 0.10
C PHE A 18 10.51 2.35 1.37
N THR A 19 10.73 3.54 1.92
CA THR A 19 10.06 3.99 3.14
C THR A 19 8.56 4.21 2.91
N LEU A 20 8.17 4.74 1.76
CA LEU A 20 6.77 4.94 1.40
C LEU A 20 6.02 3.61 1.28
N TRP A 21 6.62 2.58 0.67
CA TRP A 21 6.00 1.25 0.60
C TRP A 21 5.88 0.59 1.97
N ILE A 22 6.85 0.77 2.87
CA ILE A 22 6.72 0.31 4.26
C ILE A 22 5.58 1.03 4.98
N PHE A 23 5.52 2.35 4.84
CA PHE A 23 4.45 3.15 5.42
C PHE A 23 3.07 2.70 4.91
N LEU A 24 2.95 2.47 3.61
CA LEU A 24 1.71 1.99 2.99
C LEU A 24 1.33 0.59 3.51
N MET A 25 2.30 -0.33 3.60
CA MET A 25 2.07 -1.67 4.16
C MET A 25 1.61 -1.65 5.62
N MET A 26 2.19 -0.76 6.43
CA MET A 26 1.78 -0.62 7.84
C MET A 26 0.36 -0.05 7.96
N ASN A 27 -0.04 0.87 7.07
CA ASN A 27 -1.41 1.37 7.04
C ASN A 27 -2.40 0.26 6.67
N TYR A 28 -2.13 -0.51 5.62
CA TYR A 28 -2.98 -1.64 5.24
C TYR A 28 -3.12 -2.66 6.37
N LEU A 29 -1.99 -3.05 6.98
CA LEU A 29 -1.99 -4.01 8.08
C LEU A 29 -2.83 -3.51 9.26
N TYR A 30 -2.71 -2.23 9.61
CA TYR A 30 -3.47 -1.67 10.73
C TYR A 30 -4.95 -1.50 10.39
N CYS A 31 -5.28 -1.15 9.14
CA CYS A 31 -6.66 -1.11 8.65
C CYS A 31 -7.33 -2.48 8.75
N ASP A 32 -6.64 -3.55 8.34
CA ASP A 32 -7.13 -4.93 8.45
C ASP A 32 -7.33 -5.34 9.91
N VAL A 33 -6.37 -5.02 10.78
CA VAL A 33 -6.46 -5.30 12.22
C VAL A 33 -7.69 -4.58 12.83
N LEU A 34 -7.93 -3.32 12.49
CA LEU A 34 -9.12 -2.60 12.93
C LEU A 34 -10.40 -3.21 12.37
N GLY A 35 -10.38 -3.66 11.11
CA GLY A 35 -11.48 -4.37 10.47
C GLY A 35 -11.90 -5.63 11.23
N LEU A 36 -10.96 -6.35 11.84
CA LEU A 36 -11.27 -7.51 12.69
C LEU A 36 -12.04 -7.14 13.97
N PHE A 37 -11.92 -5.90 14.46
CA PHE A 37 -12.69 -5.41 15.61
C PHE A 37 -14.04 -4.80 15.20
N ASP A 38 -14.32 -4.65 13.91
CA ASP A 38 -15.62 -4.18 13.44
C ASP A 38 -16.70 -5.21 13.78
N PRO A 39 -17.73 -4.84 14.56
CA PRO A 39 -18.76 -5.79 15.01
C PRO A 39 -19.54 -6.42 13.85
N VAL A 40 -19.60 -5.77 12.68
CA VAL A 40 -20.24 -6.34 11.48
C VAL A 40 -19.38 -7.46 10.90
N ILE A 41 -18.08 -7.20 10.73
CA ILE A 41 -17.12 -8.19 10.19
C ILE A 41 -16.92 -9.32 11.19
N LEU A 42 -16.68 -9.01 12.47
CA LEU A 42 -16.46 -9.97 13.55
C LEU A 42 -17.65 -10.93 13.70
N LYS A 43 -18.89 -10.43 13.68
CA LYS A 43 -20.08 -11.29 13.72
C LYS A 43 -20.13 -12.20 12.50
N GLY A 44 -19.79 -11.70 11.32
CA GLY A 44 -19.74 -12.51 10.10
C GLY A 44 -18.69 -13.62 10.13
N ILE A 45 -17.53 -13.36 10.75
CA ILE A 45 -16.48 -14.36 10.96
C ILE A 45 -16.93 -15.43 11.97
N VAL A 46 -17.51 -15.01 13.10
CA VAL A 46 -17.89 -15.92 14.19
C VAL A 46 -19.12 -16.77 13.86
N SER A 47 -20.12 -16.20 13.17
CA SER A 47 -21.34 -16.95 12.82
C SER A 47 -21.11 -17.97 11.70
N GLY A 48 -20.00 -17.87 10.95
CA GLY A 48 -19.79 -18.63 9.72
C GLY A 48 -20.79 -18.28 8.60
N ASP A 49 -21.65 -17.30 8.84
CA ASP A 49 -22.82 -16.94 8.02
C ASP A 49 -22.76 -15.46 7.58
N GLY A 50 -21.56 -14.87 7.64
CA GLY A 50 -21.34 -13.48 7.29
C GLY A 50 -21.67 -13.17 5.83
N ALA A 51 -22.25 -11.99 5.59
CA ALA A 51 -22.47 -11.39 4.26
C ALA A 51 -21.19 -11.32 3.39
N VAL A 52 -20.02 -11.46 4.02
CA VAL A 52 -18.74 -11.72 3.37
C VAL A 52 -18.38 -13.18 3.65
N GLN A 53 -18.92 -14.10 2.84
CA GLN A 53 -18.32 -15.43 2.75
C GLN A 53 -16.86 -15.22 2.33
N MET A 54 -15.94 -15.38 3.28
CA MET A 54 -14.51 -15.52 3.04
C MET A 54 -14.32 -16.86 2.34
N ASP A 55 -14.70 -16.88 1.07
CA ASP A 55 -14.39 -17.98 0.17
C ASP A 55 -12.87 -18.11 0.07
N SER A 56 -12.39 -19.35 -0.06
CA SER A 56 -10.96 -19.64 -0.21
C SER A 56 -10.34 -18.84 -1.36
N GLY A 57 -11.12 -18.57 -2.42
CA GLY A 57 -10.71 -17.72 -3.53
C GLY A 57 -10.48 -16.26 -3.16
N LYS A 58 -11.31 -15.67 -2.28
CA LYS A 58 -11.16 -14.27 -1.85
C LYS A 58 -9.96 -14.08 -0.94
N LEU A 59 -9.70 -15.03 -0.04
CA LEU A 59 -8.53 -15.03 0.82
C LEU A 59 -7.24 -15.15 -0.01
N MET A 60 -7.23 -16.03 -1.01
CA MET A 60 -6.10 -16.16 -1.92
C MET A 60 -5.88 -14.87 -2.72
N ALA A 61 -6.95 -14.26 -3.25
CA ALA A 61 -6.86 -13.00 -3.99
C ALA A 61 -6.31 -11.87 -3.10
N ALA A 62 -6.76 -11.76 -1.85
CA ALA A 62 -6.24 -10.79 -0.89
C ALA A 62 -4.76 -11.01 -0.57
N ALA A 63 -4.34 -12.27 -0.39
CA ALA A 63 -2.94 -12.61 -0.15
C ALA A 63 -2.04 -12.21 -1.33
N VAL A 64 -2.45 -12.54 -2.56
CA VAL A 64 -1.70 -12.17 -3.78
C VAL A 64 -1.65 -10.65 -3.96
N LEU A 65 -2.75 -9.95 -3.66
CA LEU A 65 -2.81 -8.49 -3.72
C LEU A 65 -1.81 -7.84 -2.75
N MET A 66 -1.76 -8.31 -1.50
CA MET A 66 -0.88 -7.78 -0.46
C MET A 66 0.59 -8.15 -0.69
N GLU A 67 0.88 -9.17 -1.50
CA GLU A 67 2.24 -9.50 -1.90
C GLU A 67 2.86 -8.40 -2.79
N ILE A 68 2.04 -7.66 -3.55
CA ILE A 68 2.50 -6.58 -4.44
C ILE A 68 3.27 -5.50 -3.67
N PRO A 69 2.69 -4.83 -2.65
CA PRO A 69 3.40 -3.84 -1.87
C PRO A 69 4.59 -4.45 -1.09
N ILE A 70 4.52 -5.70 -0.62
CA ILE A 70 5.65 -6.40 0.03
C ILE A 70 6.84 -6.55 -0.93
N VAL A 71 6.58 -7.03 -2.14
CA VAL A 71 7.61 -7.17 -3.17
C VAL A 71 8.15 -5.80 -3.57
N MET A 72 7.30 -4.77 -3.67
CA MET A 72 7.73 -3.41 -4.00
C MET A 72 8.68 -2.78 -2.98
N ILE A 73 8.61 -3.17 -1.70
CA ILE A 73 9.62 -2.80 -0.68
C ILE A 73 11.01 -3.28 -1.13
N LEU A 74 11.13 -4.51 -1.64
CA LEU A 74 12.41 -5.05 -2.11
C LEU A 74 12.81 -4.48 -3.48
N LEU A 75 11.87 -4.47 -4.42
CA LEU A 75 12.12 -4.02 -5.80
C LEU A 75 12.54 -2.55 -5.86
N SER A 76 12.03 -1.70 -4.97
CA SER A 76 12.42 -0.29 -4.87
C SER A 76 13.92 -0.09 -4.65
N ARG A 77 14.61 -1.08 -4.05
CA ARG A 77 16.06 -1.07 -3.85
C ARG A 77 16.82 -1.80 -4.96
N LEU A 78 16.30 -2.96 -5.39
CA LEU A 78 16.97 -3.87 -6.31
C LEU A 78 16.91 -3.46 -7.78
N LEU A 79 15.84 -2.79 -8.22
CA LEU A 79 15.65 -2.49 -9.64
C LEU A 79 16.58 -1.38 -10.15
N SER A 80 16.94 -1.52 -11.43
CA SER A 80 17.59 -0.48 -12.21
C SER A 80 16.60 0.66 -12.47
N TYR A 81 17.13 1.86 -12.65
CA TYR A 81 16.39 3.12 -12.71
C TYR A 81 15.11 3.08 -13.59
N GLY A 82 15.22 2.60 -14.83
CA GLY A 82 14.09 2.56 -15.77
C GLY A 82 13.00 1.58 -15.36
N ALA A 83 13.38 0.38 -14.91
CA ALA A 83 12.44 -0.63 -14.46
C ALA A 83 11.75 -0.22 -13.15
N ASN A 84 12.50 0.39 -12.23
CA ASN A 84 11.98 0.80 -10.93
C ASN A 84 10.86 1.83 -11.07
N ARG A 85 11.01 2.77 -12.02
CA ARG A 85 10.00 3.79 -12.31
C ARG A 85 8.66 3.18 -12.75
N TRP A 86 8.68 2.33 -13.77
CA TRP A 86 7.46 1.73 -14.29
C TRP A 86 6.85 0.73 -13.30
N ALA A 87 7.67 -0.02 -12.55
CA ALA A 87 7.20 -0.90 -11.49
C ALA A 87 6.45 -0.12 -10.39
N ASN A 88 7.03 0.98 -9.89
CA ASN A 88 6.39 1.80 -8.86
C ASN A 88 5.08 2.43 -9.33
N ILE A 89 5.04 2.99 -10.55
CA ILE A 89 3.84 3.61 -11.09
C ILE A 89 2.74 2.57 -11.32
N SER A 90 3.07 1.43 -11.93
CA SER A 90 2.09 0.37 -12.20
C SER A 90 1.55 -0.24 -10.91
N ALA A 91 2.40 -0.53 -9.93
CA ALA A 91 1.99 -1.04 -8.63
C ALA A 91 1.12 -0.04 -7.87
N ALA A 92 1.52 1.25 -7.81
CA ALA A 92 0.74 2.28 -7.13
C ALA A 92 -0.64 2.47 -7.78
N LEU A 93 -0.72 2.50 -9.11
CA LEU A 93 -2.00 2.59 -9.84
C LEU A 93 -2.89 1.38 -9.56
N LEU A 94 -2.33 0.17 -9.60
CA LEU A 94 -3.08 -1.05 -9.31
C LEU A 94 -3.64 -1.04 -7.89
N MET A 95 -2.81 -0.70 -6.89
CA MET A 95 -3.25 -0.60 -5.49
C MET A 95 -4.33 0.47 -5.31
N THR A 96 -4.20 1.62 -5.96
CA THR A 96 -5.25 2.67 -5.94
C THR A 96 -6.55 2.19 -6.55
N LEU A 97 -6.52 1.53 -7.71
CA LEU A 97 -7.73 1.01 -8.36
C LEU A 97 -8.42 -0.03 -7.48
N VAL A 98 -7.65 -0.91 -6.85
CA VAL A 98 -8.21 -1.94 -5.96
C VAL A 98 -8.80 -1.29 -4.71
N GLN A 99 -8.12 -0.31 -4.10
CA GLN A 99 -8.63 0.41 -2.92
C GLN A 99 -9.90 1.21 -3.21
N ILE A 100 -9.99 1.83 -4.40
CA ILE A 100 -11.20 2.50 -4.84
C ILE A 100 -12.31 1.47 -5.07
N GLY A 101 -11.99 0.34 -5.70
CA GLY A 101 -12.95 -0.74 -5.94
C GLY A 101 -13.53 -1.31 -4.66
N SER A 102 -12.69 -1.54 -3.64
CA SER A 102 -13.11 -2.10 -2.36
C SER A 102 -14.02 -1.17 -1.56
N LEU A 103 -13.92 0.16 -1.73
CA LEU A 103 -14.85 1.13 -1.13
C LEU A 103 -16.30 0.96 -1.62
N PHE A 104 -16.50 0.37 -2.80
CA PHE A 104 -17.84 0.13 -3.38
C PHE A 104 -18.35 -1.31 -3.15
N VAL A 105 -17.58 -2.16 -2.46
CA VAL A 105 -17.96 -3.55 -2.17
C VAL A 105 -18.57 -3.65 -0.77
N GLY A 106 -19.84 -4.09 -0.67
CA GLY A 106 -20.52 -4.38 0.61
C GLY A 106 -21.51 -3.30 1.07
N SER A 107 -21.82 -3.29 2.38
CA SER A 107 -22.87 -2.47 3.01
C SER A 107 -22.44 -1.01 3.33
N GLY A 108 -21.56 -0.44 2.52
CA GLY A 108 -21.01 0.91 2.70
C GLY A 108 -19.79 0.94 3.64
N PRO A 109 -18.79 1.80 3.37
CA PRO A 109 -17.54 1.81 4.10
C PRO A 109 -17.69 2.41 5.50
N SER A 110 -17.17 1.71 6.52
CA SER A 110 -17.05 2.24 7.88
C SER A 110 -16.17 3.50 7.90
N ASN A 111 -16.45 4.45 8.81
CA ASN A 111 -15.72 5.73 8.86
C ASN A 111 -14.19 5.57 8.98
N TYR A 112 -13.72 4.56 9.72
CA TYR A 112 -12.29 4.26 9.81
C TYR A 112 -11.72 3.77 8.47
N TYR A 113 -12.46 2.94 7.75
CA TYR A 113 -12.05 2.42 6.44
C TYR A 113 -11.90 3.53 5.41
N ILE A 114 -12.80 4.52 5.41
CA ILE A 114 -12.69 5.73 4.57
C ILE A 114 -11.41 6.51 4.92
N PHE A 115 -11.14 6.69 6.21
CA PHE A 115 -9.94 7.41 6.67
C PHE A 115 -8.65 6.74 6.20
N PHE A 116 -8.52 5.43 6.39
CA PHE A 116 -7.37 4.67 5.90
C PHE A 116 -7.28 4.69 4.37
N SER A 117 -8.40 4.53 3.67
CA SER A 117 -8.43 4.59 2.20
C SER A 117 -7.94 5.92 1.65
N VAL A 118 -8.29 7.05 2.28
CA VAL A 118 -7.80 8.37 1.87
C VAL A 118 -6.28 8.48 2.04
N ILE A 119 -5.74 7.97 3.14
CA ILE A 119 -4.29 7.97 3.40
C ILE A 119 -3.55 7.07 2.40
N GLU A 120 -4.06 5.86 2.16
CA GLU A 120 -3.49 4.87 1.24
C GLU A 120 -3.49 5.39 -0.19
N ILE A 121 -4.62 5.94 -0.67
CA ILE A 121 -4.72 6.54 -2.01
C ILE A 121 -3.78 7.74 -2.14
N SER A 122 -3.73 8.61 -1.12
CA SER A 122 -2.82 9.77 -1.12
C SER A 122 -1.35 9.32 -1.18
N CYS A 123 -0.99 8.27 -0.46
CA CYS A 123 0.36 7.70 -0.46
C CYS A 123 0.69 7.08 -1.83
N CYS A 124 -0.21 6.32 -2.44
CA CYS A 124 -0.02 5.75 -3.78
C CYS A 124 0.17 6.84 -4.85
N ILE A 125 -0.65 7.91 -4.81
CA ILE A 125 -0.49 9.07 -5.69
C ILE A 125 0.89 9.70 -5.49
N PHE A 126 1.32 9.84 -4.23
CA PHE A 126 2.65 10.38 -3.92
C PHE A 126 3.78 9.49 -4.44
N ILE A 127 3.68 8.16 -4.31
CA ILE A 127 4.64 7.19 -4.87
C ILE A 127 4.73 7.35 -6.39
N ALA A 128 3.59 7.39 -7.08
CA ALA A 128 3.53 7.53 -8.53
C ALA A 128 4.13 8.88 -8.99
N TRP A 129 3.77 9.97 -8.32
CA TRP A 129 4.30 11.31 -8.60
C TRP A 129 5.80 11.41 -8.32
N TYR A 130 6.26 10.85 -7.19
CA TYR A 130 7.66 10.88 -6.80
C TYR A 130 8.54 10.08 -7.78
N ALA A 131 8.07 8.89 -8.18
CA ALA A 131 8.69 8.07 -9.22
C ALA A 131 8.69 8.75 -10.60
N TRP A 132 7.68 9.56 -10.91
CA TRP A 132 7.62 10.35 -12.15
C TRP A 132 8.58 11.54 -12.14
N THR A 133 8.71 12.21 -10.99
CA THR A 133 9.46 13.47 -10.86
C THR A 133 10.97 13.25 -10.79
N HIS A 134 11.43 12.15 -10.20
CA HIS A 134 12.87 11.83 -10.08
C HIS A 134 13.45 11.21 -11.36
N ASN A 135 13.21 11.91 -12.48
CA ASN A 135 13.39 11.43 -13.84
C ASN A 135 14.85 11.54 -14.38
N LYS A 136 15.83 11.80 -13.51
CA LYS A 136 17.24 12.04 -13.90
C LYS A 136 18.15 10.95 -13.35
N LYS A 137 18.85 10.25 -14.25
CA LYS A 137 19.80 9.15 -13.97
C LYS A 137 20.85 9.48 -12.90
N GLU A 138 21.21 10.75 -12.78
CA GLU A 138 22.32 11.23 -11.93
C GLU A 138 22.00 11.28 -10.43
N GLN A 139 20.73 11.26 -10.02
CA GLN A 139 20.34 11.29 -8.61
C GLN A 139 20.21 9.91 -7.96
N TRP A 140 20.56 8.84 -8.69
CA TRP A 140 20.39 7.45 -8.26
C TRP A 140 21.71 6.71 -8.00
N ILE A 141 22.85 7.38 -8.23
CA ILE A 141 24.21 6.89 -7.92
C ILE A 141 24.54 7.28 -6.48
#